data_AF-A0A0A8X1S3-F1
#
_entry.id   AF-A0A0A8X1S3-F1
#
_cell.length_a   1.000
_cell.length_b   1.000
_cell.length_c   1.000
_cell.angle_alpha   90.00
_cell.angle_beta   90.00
_cell.angle_gamma   90.00
#
_symmetry.space_group_name_H-M   'P 1'
#
loop_
_entity.id
_entity.type
_entity.pdbx_description
1 polymer ?
#
loop_
_entity_poly.entity_id
_entity_poly.type
_entity_poly.pdbx_seq_one_letter_code
_entity_poly.pdbx_strand_id
1 'polypeptide(L)' 'MKEELGLDYPVISDEKLILIKKTNMLDPEAPIAVRGFAVLDKDGTVLHSQEIDTFGIEAEGILPYAADIANGEKPTE' A
#
# COMPACT_ATOMS: atom_id res chain seq x y z
N MET A 1 -8.89 16.22 12.62
CA MET A 1 -7.75 15.73 11.81
C MET A 1 -8.16 15.17 10.44
N LYS A 2 -8.96 14.10 10.31
CA LYS A 2 -9.38 13.58 8.97
C LYS A 2 -10.16 14.62 8.14
N GLU A 3 -11.17 15.23 8.76
CA GLU A 3 -12.00 16.28 8.15
C GLU A 3 -11.20 17.57 7.87
N GLU A 4 -10.28 17.93 8.76
CA GLU A 4 -9.40 19.10 8.60
C GLU A 4 -8.40 18.93 7.46
N LEU A 5 -8.02 17.69 7.14
CA LEU A 5 -7.12 17.33 6.03
C LEU A 5 -7.89 16.98 4.74
N GLY A 6 -9.23 17.01 4.76
CA GLY A 6 -10.06 16.69 3.59
C GLY A 6 -9.92 15.25 3.08
N LEU A 7 -9.54 14.30 3.93
CA LEU A 7 -9.36 12.91 3.52
C LEU A 7 -10.70 12.19 3.47
N ASP A 8 -11.01 11.50 2.37
CA ASP A 8 -12.21 10.68 2.21
C ASP A 8 -11.97 9.20 2.58
N TYR A 9 -10.73 8.72 2.50
CA TYR A 9 -10.33 7.35 2.84
C TYR A 9 -10.10 7.11 4.36
N PRO A 10 -10.28 5.87 4.85
CA PRO A 10 -9.96 5.52 6.24
C PRO A 10 -8.46 5.56 6.50
N VAL A 11 -8.08 5.97 7.71
CA VAL A 11 -6.72 5.83 8.24
C VAL A 11 -6.78 4.76 9.33
N ILE A 12 -5.93 3.74 9.21
CA ILE A 12 -5.95 2.58 10.10
C ILE A 12 -4.77 2.66 11.08
N SER A 13 -5.03 2.36 12.34
CA SER A 13 -3.98 2.11 13.35
C SER A 13 -3.66 0.62 13.39
N ASP A 14 -2.42 0.24 13.11
CA ASP A 14 -1.92 -1.14 13.17
C ASP A 14 -0.91 -1.33 14.30
N GLU A 15 -1.33 -1.07 15.54
CA GLU A 15 -0.46 -1.08 16.73
C GLU A 15 0.26 -2.42 16.96
N LYS A 16 -0.30 -3.52 16.45
CA LYS A 16 0.26 -4.86 16.58
C LYS A 16 1.09 -5.30 15.37
N LEU A 17 1.24 -4.42 14.38
CA LEU A 17 1.97 -4.67 13.13
C LEU A 17 1.44 -5.89 12.36
N ILE A 18 0.16 -6.23 12.50
CA ILE A 18 -0.44 -7.43 11.91
C ILE A 18 -0.63 -7.20 10.41
N LEU A 19 -1.19 -6.05 10.03
CA LEU A 19 -1.47 -5.72 8.64
C LEU A 19 -0.18 -5.48 7.88
N ILE A 20 0.75 -4.73 8.47
CA ILE A 20 2.01 -4.38 7.79
C ILE A 20 2.90 -5.59 7.55
N LYS A 21 2.89 -6.59 8.46
CA LYS A 21 3.55 -7.87 8.24
C LYS A 21 2.85 -8.70 7.18
N LYS A 22 1.50 -8.74 7.20
CA LYS A 22 0.72 -9.45 6.18
C LYS A 22 1.03 -8.94 4.77
N THR A 23 1.26 -7.64 4.62
CA THR A 23 1.60 -7.02 3.33
C THR A 23 3.10 -7.02 3.03
N ASN A 24 3.97 -7.59 3.89
CA ASN A 24 5.43 -7.54 3.72
C ASN A 24 5.99 -6.10 3.58
N MET A 25 5.38 -5.13 4.27
CA MET A 25 5.75 -3.70 4.21
C MET A 25 6.35 -3.21 5.52
N LEU A 26 6.80 -4.12 6.39
CA LEU A 26 7.48 -3.79 7.63
C LEU A 26 8.93 -3.42 7.30
N ASP A 27 9.38 -2.28 7.81
CA ASP A 27 10.77 -1.86 7.71
C ASP A 27 11.68 -2.90 8.40
N PRO A 28 12.74 -3.40 7.73
CA PRO A 28 13.60 -4.42 8.31
C PRO A 28 14.45 -3.90 9.48
N GLU A 29 14.68 -2.59 9.56
CA GLU A 29 15.53 -1.93 10.56
C GLU A 29 14.72 -1.29 11.69
N ALA A 30 13.40 -1.12 11.53
CA ALA A 30 12.55 -0.46 12.52
C ALA A 30 11.12 -1.04 12.57
N PRO A 31 10.42 -0.98 13.72
CA PRO A 31 9.05 -1.50 13.85
C PRO A 31 8.00 -0.52 13.26
N ILE A 32 8.22 -0.06 12.03
CA ILE A 32 7.37 0.90 11.31
C ILE A 32 7.09 0.41 9.89
N ALA A 33 6.08 0.98 9.26
CA ALA A 33 5.80 0.74 7.84
C ALA A 33 6.83 1.45 6.96
N VAL A 34 7.34 0.77 5.93
CA VAL A 34 7.96 1.47 4.79
C VAL A 34 6.87 2.20 4.01
N ARG A 35 7.27 3.18 3.17
CA ARG A 35 6.31 3.87 2.31
C ARG A 35 6.05 3.05 1.05
N GLY A 36 4.79 2.92 0.67
CA GLY A 36 4.40 2.19 -0.52
C GLY A 36 2.94 1.79 -0.49
N PHE A 37 2.58 0.77 -1.25
CA PHE A 37 1.21 0.26 -1.32
C PHE A 37 1.17 -1.26 -1.42
N ALA A 38 0.00 -1.81 -1.08
CA ALA A 38 -0.32 -3.21 -1.29
C ALA A 38 -1.70 -3.30 -1.95
N VAL A 39 -1.83 -4.23 -2.89
CA VAL A 39 -3.09 -4.52 -3.59
C VAL A 39 -3.64 -5.81 -2.99
N LEU A 40 -4.87 -5.75 -2.50
CA LEU A 40 -5.56 -6.90 -1.92
C LEU A 40 -6.78 -7.25 -2.76
N ASP A 41 -7.10 -8.53 -2.87
CA ASP A 41 -8.36 -8.99 -3.43
C ASP A 41 -9.53 -8.83 -2.43
N LYS A 42 -10.74 -9.18 -2.86
CA LYS A 42 -11.96 -9.11 -2.06
C LYS A 42 -11.96 -10.01 -0.81
N ASP A 43 -11.13 -11.05 -0.80
CA ASP A 43 -11.00 -12.00 0.31
C ASP A 43 -9.86 -11.59 1.26
N GLY A 44 -9.18 -10.48 0.94
CA GLY A 44 -8.06 -9.93 1.69
C GLY A 44 -6.74 -10.65 1.41
N THR A 45 -6.63 -11.43 0.34
CA THR A 45 -5.36 -11.99 -0.13
C THR A 45 -4.49 -10.86 -0.68
N VAL A 46 -3.21 -10.83 -0.31
CA VAL A 46 -2.27 -9.86 -0.87
C VAL A 46 -1.88 -10.34 -2.27
N LEU A 47 -2.25 -9.56 -3.29
CA LEU A 47 -1.89 -9.83 -4.68
C LEU A 47 -0.50 -9.28 -5.01
N HIS A 48 -0.18 -8.09 -4.49
CA HIS A 48 1.10 -7.44 -4.68
C HIS A 48 1.40 -6.45 -3.55
N SER A 49 2.69 -6.21 -3.30
CA SER A 49 3.18 -5.17 -2.40
C SER A 49 4.43 -4.55 -2.99
N GLN A 50 4.50 -3.22 -2.95
CA GLN A 50 5.62 -2.47 -3.49
C GLN A 50 6.00 -1.34 -2.53
N GLU A 51 7.28 -1.27 -2.19
CA GLU A 51 7.90 -0.11 -1.57
C GLU A 51 8.10 0.97 -2.63
N ILE A 52 7.76 2.21 -2.30
CA ILE A 52 7.94 3.38 -3.15
C ILE A 52 8.99 4.29 -2.51
N ASP A 53 9.98 4.73 -3.29
CA ASP A 53 10.93 5.72 -2.82
C ASP A 53 10.25 7.08 -2.58
N THR A 54 10.61 7.69 -1.46
CA THR A 54 10.01 8.85 -0.79
C THR A 54 9.95 10.16 -1.59
N PHE A 55 10.42 10.19 -2.83
CA PHE A 55 10.55 11.42 -3.64
C PHE A 55 9.41 11.66 -4.66
N GLY A 56 8.28 10.97 -4.52
CA GLY A 56 6.98 11.48 -4.97
C GLY A 56 6.68 11.37 -6.48
N ILE A 57 7.51 10.67 -7.26
CA ILE A 57 7.27 10.47 -8.70
C ILE A 57 6.34 9.26 -8.95
N GLU A 58 6.32 8.25 -8.08
CA GLU A 58 5.57 7.00 -8.33
C GLU A 58 4.14 6.96 -7.74
N ALA A 59 3.70 8.00 -7.03
CA ALA A 59 2.32 8.05 -6.55
C ALA A 59 1.32 8.25 -7.70
N GLU A 60 1.75 8.95 -8.76
CA GLU A 60 1.00 9.11 -9.99
C GLU A 60 1.08 7.79 -10.78
N GLY A 61 -0.04 7.05 -10.85
CA GLY A 61 -0.10 5.76 -11.54
C GLY A 61 -0.38 4.55 -10.66
N ILE A 62 -0.41 4.70 -9.32
CA ILE A 62 -0.76 3.60 -8.40
C ILE A 62 -2.13 3.00 -8.73
N LEU A 63 -3.12 3.82 -9.07
CA LEU A 63 -4.48 3.34 -9.36
C LEU A 63 -4.56 2.50 -10.65
N PRO A 64 -4.06 2.98 -11.82
CA PRO A 64 -3.90 2.12 -13.00
C PRO A 64 -3.11 0.85 -12.72
N TYR A 65 -1.95 0.96 -12.05
CA TYR A 65 -1.12 -0.19 -11.69
C TYR A 65 -1.89 -1.23 -10.86
N ALA A 66 -2.61 -0.78 -9.83
CA ALA A 66 -3.40 -1.66 -8.98
C ALA A 66 -4.55 -2.33 -9.75
N ALA A 67 -5.14 -1.64 -10.72
CA ALA A 67 -6.16 -2.19 -11.59
C ALA A 67 -5.59 -3.31 -12.49
N ASP A 68 -4.42 -3.09 -13.09
CA ASP A 68 -3.72 -4.08 -13.92
C ASP A 68 -3.43 -5.35 -13.10
N ILE A 69 -2.88 -5.20 -11.88
CA ILE A 69 -2.65 -6.32 -10.96
C ILE A 69 -3.95 -7.05 -10.61
N ALA A 70 -5.02 -6.31 -10.30
CA ALA A 70 -6.32 -6.90 -9.95
C ALA A 70 -6.94 -7.68 -11.13
N ASN A 71 -6.62 -7.29 -12.37
CA ASN A 71 -7.03 -7.97 -13.60
C ASN A 71 -6.10 -9.14 -13.98
N GLY A 72 -5.03 -9.39 -13.21
CA GLY A 72 -4.05 -10.43 -13.47
C GLY A 72 -3.02 -10.08 -14.53
N GLU A 73 -2.90 -8.79 -14.88
CA GLU A 73 -1.90 -8.29 -15.81
C GLU A 73 -0.54 -8.13 -15.12
N LYS A 74 0.54 -8.26 -15.89
CA LYS A 74 1.88 -7.98 -15.38
C LYS A 74 2.15 -6.49 -15.55
N PRO A 75 2.54 -5.78 -14.49
CA PRO A 75 2.86 -4.37 -14.60
C PRO A 75 4.04 -4.20 -15.56
N THR A 76 3.93 -3.22 -16.46
CA THR A 76 5.07 -2.79 -17.29
C THR A 76 6.04 -2.03 -16.41
N GLU A 77 7.29 -2.50 -16.35
CA GLU A 77 8.42 -1.83 -15.69
C GLU A 77 8.75 -0.47 -16.31
#